data_AF-A0A6J4VH83-F1
#
_entry.id   AF-A0A6J4VH83-F1
#
_cell.length_a   1.000
_cell.length_b   1.000
_cell.length_c   1.000
_cell.angle_alpha   90.00
_cell.angle_beta   90.00
_cell.angle_gamma   90.00
#
_symmetry.space_group_name_H-M   'P 1'
#
loop_
_entity.id
_entity.type
_entity.pdbx_description
1 polymer ?
#
loop_
_entity_poly.entity_id
_entity_poly.type
_entity_poly.pdbx_seq_one_letter_code
_entity_poly.pdbx_strand_id
1 'polypeptide(L)'
;ASAYLGAAPSISNPDILEAALSIHAVEAEHASALADLVAPGGDLFAPEAFASPLTPDEVLRIVAPFLGGMAMPRTGGGYGAGTGEIDQIVR
;
A
#
# COMPACT_ATOMS: atom_id res chain seq x y z
N ALA A 1 -0.37 9.77 -4.11
CA ALA A 1 0.15 10.17 -5.44
C ALA A 1 1.48 9.50 -5.85
N SER A 2 2.63 9.80 -5.22
CA SER A 2 3.96 9.39 -5.73
C SER A 2 4.22 7.89 -5.94
N ALA A 3 3.62 7.03 -5.11
CA ALA A 3 3.70 5.57 -5.29
C ALA A 3 3.06 5.09 -6.59
N TYR A 4 1.83 5.56 -6.88
CA TYR A 4 1.13 5.24 -8.14
C TYR A 4 1.86 5.81 -9.36
N LEU A 5 2.43 7.01 -9.22
CA LEU A 5 3.24 7.60 -10.29
C LEU A 5 4.48 6.75 -10.62
N GLY A 6 5.17 6.23 -9.60
CA GLY A 6 6.31 5.32 -9.81
C GLY A 6 5.91 3.96 -10.39
N ALA A 7 4.69 3.50 -10.12
CA ALA A 7 4.15 2.26 -10.69
C ALA A 7 3.61 2.44 -12.12
N ALA A 8 3.25 3.64 -12.55
CA ALA A 8 2.62 3.90 -13.86
C ALA A 8 3.36 3.27 -15.06
N PRO A 9 4.71 3.29 -15.16
CA PRO A 9 5.42 2.67 -16.28
C PRO A 9 5.27 1.15 -16.38
N SER A 10 4.83 0.47 -15.31
CA SER A 10 4.58 -0.97 -15.29
C SER A 10 3.23 -1.37 -15.90
N ILE A 11 2.34 -0.41 -16.17
CA ILE A 11 0.99 -0.66 -16.69
C ILE A 11 1.02 -0.59 -18.22
N SER A 12 0.93 -1.74 -18.89
CA SER A 12 0.94 -1.81 -20.36
C SER A 12 -0.44 -1.80 -21.01
N ASN A 13 -1.49 -2.14 -20.26
CA ASN A 13 -2.86 -2.12 -20.79
C ASN A 13 -3.42 -0.68 -20.70
N PRO A 14 -3.80 -0.05 -21.83
CA PRO A 14 -4.29 1.33 -21.85
C PRO A 14 -5.57 1.52 -21.03
N ASP A 15 -6.48 0.54 -21.01
CA ASP A 15 -7.72 0.64 -20.23
C ASP A 15 -7.43 0.65 -18.73
N ILE A 16 -6.42 -0.10 -18.30
CA ILE A 16 -5.95 -0.12 -16.90
C ILE A 16 -5.23 1.19 -16.56
N LEU A 17 -4.44 1.72 -17.50
CA LEU A 17 -3.74 2.99 -17.30
C LEU A 17 -4.72 4.16 -17.17
N GLU A 18 -5.77 4.19 -17.99
CA GLU A 18 -6.86 5.18 -17.91
C GLU A 18 -7.57 5.11 -16.56
N ALA A 19 -7.95 3.90 -16.12
CA ALA A 19 -8.54 3.70 -14.80
C ALA A 19 -7.61 4.17 -13.68
N ALA A 20 -6.32 3.81 -13.73
CA ALA A 20 -5.33 4.24 -12.74
C ALA A 20 -5.16 5.77 -12.69
N LEU A 21 -5.16 6.44 -13.85
CA LEU A 21 -5.08 7.89 -13.93
C LEU A 21 -6.32 8.57 -13.33
N SER A 22 -7.52 8.00 -13.55
CA SER A 22 -8.75 8.53 -12.96
C SER A 22 -8.75 8.43 -11.42
N ILE A 23 -8.24 7.32 -10.87
CA ILE A 23 -8.10 7.12 -9.42
C ILE A 23 -7.09 8.13 -8.85
N HIS A 24 -5.98 8.35 -9.55
CA HIS A 24 -4.97 9.31 -9.13
C HIS A 24 -5.53 10.74 -9.02
N ALA A 25 -6.39 11.16 -9.94
CA ALA A 25 -7.03 12.48 -9.88
C ALA A 25 -7.95 12.61 -8.64
N VAL A 26 -8.75 11.58 -8.36
CA VAL A 26 -9.63 11.54 -7.17
C VAL A 26 -8.81 11.61 -5.87
N GLU A 27 -7.67 10.93 -5.79
CA GLU A 27 -6.78 11.03 -4.62
C GLU A 27 -6.26 12.44 -4.40
N ALA A 28 -5.95 13.20 -5.46
CA ALA A 28 -5.51 14.58 -5.34
C ALA A 28 -6.64 15.50 -4.84
N GLU A 29 -7.87 15.29 -5.31
CA GLU A 29 -9.06 16.00 -4.79
C GLU A 29 -9.31 15.69 -3.31
N HIS A 30 -9.22 14.42 -2.91
CA HIS A 30 -9.34 14.03 -1.51
C HIS A 30 -8.24 14.64 -0.64
N ALA A 31 -6.99 14.66 -1.11
CA ALA A 31 -5.88 15.28 -0.41
C ALA A 31 -6.09 16.79 -0.24
N SER A 32 -6.54 17.49 -1.29
CA SER A 32 -6.88 18.92 -1.22
C SER A 32 -8.02 19.19 -0.25
N ALA A 33 -9.10 18.39 -0.29
CA ALA A 33 -10.23 18.55 0.61
C ALA A 33 -9.83 18.32 2.08
N LEU A 34 -8.94 17.35 2.33
CA LEU A 34 -8.37 17.12 3.66
C LEU A 34 -7.50 18.30 4.10
N ALA A 35 -6.64 18.82 3.24
CA ALA A 35 -5.80 19.98 3.52
C ALA A 35 -6.65 21.19 3.95
N ASP A 36 -7.71 21.51 3.21
CA ASP A 36 -8.64 22.59 3.53
C ASP A 36 -9.33 22.38 4.88
N LEU A 37 -9.67 21.13 5.21
CA LEU A 37 -10.38 20.79 6.45
C LEU A 37 -9.47 20.83 7.68
N VAL A 38 -8.25 20.29 7.60
CA VAL A 38 -7.39 20.05 8.77
C VAL A 38 -6.26 21.06 8.91
N ALA A 39 -5.93 21.79 7.84
CA ALA A 39 -4.85 22.76 7.81
C ALA A 39 -5.17 23.94 6.87
N PRO A 40 -6.27 24.68 7.10
CA PRO A 40 -6.67 25.79 6.24
C PRO A 40 -5.56 26.84 6.14
N GLY A 41 -5.13 27.14 4.90
CA GLY A 41 -4.04 28.06 4.61
C GLY A 41 -2.62 27.50 4.84
N GLY A 42 -2.50 26.22 5.19
CA GLY A 42 -1.25 25.49 5.30
C GLY A 42 -0.97 24.58 4.09
N ASP A 43 0.11 23.83 4.18
CA ASP A 43 0.58 22.88 3.16
C ASP A 43 0.41 21.41 3.56
N LEU A 44 -0.03 21.14 4.80
CA LEU A 44 -0.30 19.79 5.27
C LEU A 44 -1.37 19.13 4.39
N PHE A 45 -1.05 17.95 3.87
CA PHE A 45 -1.87 17.16 2.94
C PHE A 45 -2.12 17.79 1.56
N ALA A 46 -1.60 18.99 1.28
CA ALA A 46 -1.74 19.58 -0.04
C ALA A 46 -1.01 18.72 -1.09
N PRO A 47 -1.67 18.37 -2.20
CA PRO A 47 -1.00 17.64 -3.27
C PRO A 47 0.07 18.52 -3.92
N GLU A 48 1.23 17.94 -4.21
CA GLU A 48 2.23 18.62 -5.04
C GLU A 48 1.75 18.72 -6.49
N ALA A 49 1.94 19.87 -7.12
CA ALA A 49 1.61 20.06 -8.53
C ALA A 49 2.40 19.12 -9.46
N PHE A 50 3.64 18.77 -9.07
CA PHE A 50 4.52 17.87 -9.80
C PHE A 50 5.21 16.91 -8.82
N ALA A 51 4.50 15.86 -8.42
CA ALA A 51 5.05 14.85 -7.53
C ALA A 51 6.21 14.07 -8.18
N SER A 52 7.23 13.73 -7.39
CA SER A 52 8.29 12.80 -7.82
C SER A 52 7.84 11.33 -7.65
N PRO A 53 8.16 10.43 -8.59
CA PRO A 53 7.82 9.01 -8.47
C PRO A 53 8.64 8.33 -7.37
N LEU A 54 8.01 7.38 -6.66
CA LEU A 54 8.70 6.52 -5.70
C LEU A 54 8.94 5.12 -6.29
N THR A 55 10.09 4.54 -5.98
CA THR A 55 10.37 3.12 -6.22
C THR A 55 9.63 2.22 -5.23
N PRO A 56 9.38 0.93 -5.57
CA PRO A 56 8.75 -0.01 -4.64
C PRO A 56 9.46 -0.10 -3.28
N ASP A 57 10.80 -0.08 -3.25
CA ASP A 57 11.58 -0.13 -2.02
C ASP A 57 11.41 1.12 -1.15
N GLU A 58 11.28 2.30 -1.77
CA GLU A 58 10.99 3.53 -1.04
C GLU A 58 9.58 3.52 -0.47
N VAL A 59 8.60 3.06 -1.25
CA VAL A 59 7.23 2.88 -0.77
C VAL A 59 7.22 1.93 0.43
N LEU A 60 7.82 0.74 0.31
CA LEU A 60 7.92 -0.23 1.40
C LEU A 60 8.59 0.36 2.63
N ARG A 61 9.67 1.11 2.47
CA ARG A 61 10.36 1.78 3.58
C ARG A 61 9.47 2.80 4.31
N ILE A 62 8.67 3.57 3.56
CA ILE A 62 7.72 4.54 4.10
C ILE A 62 6.58 3.84 4.84
N VAL A 63 6.03 2.75 4.28
CA VAL A 63 4.87 2.08 4.87
C VAL A 63 5.21 1.04 5.93
N ALA A 64 6.47 0.60 6.02
CA ALA A 64 6.93 -0.44 6.94
C ALA A 64 6.46 -0.26 8.40
N PRO A 65 6.46 0.95 9.00
CA PRO A 65 5.95 1.16 10.36
C PRO A 65 4.49 0.76 10.56
N PHE A 66 3.67 0.79 9.50
CA PHE A 66 2.25 0.45 9.55
C PHE A 66 1.95 -1.03 9.28
N LEU A 67 2.94 -1.78 8.76
CA LEU A 67 2.79 -3.20 8.43
C LEU A 67 3.01 -4.15 9.64
N GLY A 68 3.39 -3.61 10.81
CA GLY A 68 3.87 -4.37 11.97
C GLY A 68 2.97 -4.41 13.21
N GLY A 69 1.65 -4.53 13.04
CA GLY A 69 0.70 -4.64 14.18
C GLY A 69 -0.65 -5.28 13.90
N MET A 70 -0.93 -5.71 12.68
CA MET A 70 -2.12 -6.50 12.37
C MET A 70 -1.70 -7.95 12.24
N ALA A 71 -1.79 -8.69 13.34
CA ALA A 71 -1.81 -10.14 13.26
C ALA A 71 -2.96 -10.51 12.32
N MET A 72 -2.64 -10.87 11.07
CA MET A 72 -3.58 -11.58 10.21
C MET A 72 -4.08 -12.76 11.03
N PRO A 73 -5.37 -12.86 11.38
CA PRO A 73 -5.89 -14.09 11.93
C PRO A 73 -5.51 -15.17 10.93
N ARG A 74 -4.81 -16.21 11.38
CA ARG A 74 -4.44 -17.35 10.56
C ARG A 74 -5.71 -18.06 10.12
N THR A 75 -6.38 -17.54 9.11
CA THR A 75 -7.47 -18.21 8.41
C THR A 75 -6.83 -19.17 7.41
N GLY A 76 -6.44 -20.33 7.92
CA GLY A 76 -5.98 -21.43 7.05
C GLY A 76 -5.05 -22.41 7.74
N GLY A 77 -5.57 -23.61 7.98
CA GLY A 77 -4.84 -24.87 7.84
C GLY A 77 -3.65 -25.08 8.76
N GLY A 78 -3.88 -25.84 9.84
CA GLY A 78 -2.80 -26.52 10.53
C GLY A 78 -2.10 -27.50 9.60
N TYR A 79 -0.80 -27.29 9.38
CA TYR A 79 0.24 -28.32 9.34
C TYR A 79 1.54 -27.60 9.75
N GLY A 80 1.68 -27.41 11.07
CA GLY A 80 2.94 -26.97 11.66
C GLY A 80 3.83 -28.19 11.85
N ALA A 81 4.88 -28.27 11.05
CA ALA A 81 6.05 -29.10 11.32
C ALA A 81 6.62 -28.71 12.70
N GLY A 82 6.31 -29.53 13.70
CA GLY A 82 6.80 -29.43 15.07
C GLY A 82 7.58 -30.69 15.40
N THR A 83 8.86 -30.51 15.72
CA THR A 83 9.88 -31.53 15.97
C THR A 83 9.74 -32.18 17.36
N GLY A 84 8.61 -32.85 17.63
CA GLY A 84 8.40 -33.61 18.86
C GLY A 84 7.58 -34.88 18.61
N GLU A 85 8.19 -36.03 18.92
CA GLU A 85 7.53 -37.31 19.24
C GLU A 85 6.53 -37.89 18.21
N ILE A 86 7.04 -38.59 17.19
CA ILE A 86 6.22 -39.40 16.25
C ILE A 86 6.63 -40.89 16.29
N ASP A 87 6.96 -41.41 17.49
CA ASP A 87 7.38 -42.82 17.67
C ASP A 87 6.37 -43.67 18.47
N GLN A 88 5.09 -43.27 18.56
CA GLN A 88 4.08 -44.07 19.29
C GLN A 88 2.77 -44.36 18.54
N ILE A 89 2.67 -44.10 17.23
CA ILE A 89 1.43 -44.34 16.45
C ILE A 89 1.65 -45.32 15.28
N VAL A 90 2.58 -46.27 15.42
CA VAL A 90 2.59 -47.49 14.58
C VAL A 90 3.01 -48.71 15.42
N ARG A 91 2.06 -49.26 16.17
CA ARG A 91 1.97 -50.68 16.55
C ARG A 91 0.51 -51.10 16.63
#